data_AF-A0A7S2XQB5-F1
#
_entry.id   AF-A0A7S2XQB5-F1
#
_cell.length_a   1.000
_cell.length_b   1.000
_cell.length_c   1.000
_cell.angle_alpha   90.00
_cell.angle_beta   90.00
_cell.angle_gamma   90.00
#
_symmetry.space_group_name_H-M   'P 1'
#
loop_
_entity.id
_entity.type
_entity.pdbx_description
1 polymer ?
#
loop_
_entity_poly.entity_id
_entity_poly.type
_entity_poly.pdbx_seq_one_letter_code
_entity_poly.pdbx_strand_id
1 'polypeptide(L)'
;AIPVHFANGMWGVLAVGFFAEPDRTNLAYSTDAHVGIFYSKGDFNLMLCQICGILWIIAWVTVIMVPFFFALNAVGMFRVDALEEEVGLDISHHKGAAYDLTGPSKEDVDELVARRSTAHGKVSAPVAEAAADAEEEA
;
A
#
# COMPACT_ATOMS: atom_id res chain seq x y z
N ALA A 1 1.41 -1.98 6.82
CA ALA A 1 1.46 -3.36 6.30
C ALA A 1 0.73 -4.37 7.19
N ILE A 2 1.12 -4.55 8.46
CA ILE A 2 0.63 -5.67 9.30
C ILE A 2 -0.89 -5.62 9.56
N PRO A 3 -1.51 -4.53 10.05
CA PRO A 3 -2.95 -4.55 10.35
C PRO A 3 -3.82 -4.74 9.09
N VAL A 4 -3.49 -4.02 8.02
CA VAL A 4 -4.31 -3.99 6.80
C VAL A 4 -4.08 -5.21 5.91
N HIS A 5 -2.88 -5.77 5.85
CA HIS A 5 -2.58 -6.88 4.93
C HIS A 5 -2.43 -8.21 5.65
N PHE A 6 -1.72 -8.26 6.78
CA PHE A 6 -1.55 -9.52 7.53
C PHE A 6 -2.83 -9.88 8.28
N ALA A 7 -3.31 -9.01 9.17
CA ALA A 7 -4.48 -9.32 9.99
C ALA A 7 -5.76 -9.41 9.15
N ASN A 8 -6.07 -8.41 8.32
CA ASN A 8 -7.26 -8.49 7.46
C ASN A 8 -7.14 -9.56 6.37
N GLY A 9 -5.93 -9.85 5.89
CA GLY A 9 -5.70 -10.95 4.95
C GLY A 9 -6.03 -12.31 5.58
N MET A 10 -5.53 -12.57 6.79
CA MET A 10 -5.90 -13.78 7.55
C MET A 10 -7.41 -13.83 7.80
N TRP A 11 -8.03 -12.71 8.18
CA TRP A 11 -9.48 -12.64 8.35
C TRP A 11 -10.22 -13.00 7.07
N GLY A 12 -9.80 -12.48 5.91
CA GLY A 12 -10.41 -12.82 4.62
C GLY A 12 -10.36 -14.32 4.33
N VAL A 13 -9.22 -14.96 4.59
CA VAL A 13 -9.05 -16.41 4.41
C VAL A 13 -9.93 -17.21 5.37
N LEU A 14 -10.03 -16.81 6.64
CA LEU A 14 -10.92 -17.43 7.62
C LEU A 14 -12.40 -17.21 7.29
N ALA A 15 -12.76 -16.02 6.78
CA ALA A 15 -14.12 -15.69 6.40
C ALA A 15 -14.65 -16.63 5.31
N VAL A 16 -13.80 -17.08 4.37
CA VAL A 16 -14.17 -18.14 3.41
C VAL A 16 -14.54 -19.43 4.15
N GLY A 17 -13.74 -19.85 5.13
CA GLY A 17 -14.02 -21.06 5.92
C GLY A 17 -15.30 -20.99 6.75
N PHE A 18 -15.75 -19.80 7.14
CA PHE A 18 -17.00 -19.61 7.88
C PHE A 18 -18.21 -19.44 6.96
N PHE A 19 -18.07 -18.64 5.91
CA PHE A 19 -19.18 -18.03 5.17
C PHE A 19 -19.28 -18.45 3.69
N ALA A 20 -18.49 -19.41 3.21
CA ALA A 20 -18.65 -19.92 1.85
C ALA A 20 -20.03 -20.59 1.69
N GLU A 21 -20.94 -19.88 1.04
CA GLU A 21 -22.34 -20.28 0.87
C GLU A 21 -22.50 -21.28 -0.29
N PRO A 22 -23.32 -22.34 -0.16
CA PRO A 22 -23.39 -23.44 -1.13
C PRO A 22 -23.70 -23.01 -2.56
N ASP A 23 -24.73 -22.18 -2.78
CA ASP A 23 -25.16 -21.80 -4.13
C ASP A 23 -24.09 -20.96 -4.83
N ARG A 24 -23.46 -20.03 -4.11
CA ARG A 24 -22.32 -19.23 -4.60
C ARG A 24 -21.09 -20.08 -4.87
N THR A 25 -20.81 -21.07 -4.02
CA THR A 25 -19.68 -21.99 -4.21
C THR A 25 -19.91 -22.86 -5.46
N ASN A 26 -21.14 -23.38 -5.63
CA ASN A 26 -21.51 -24.15 -6.81
C ASN A 26 -21.44 -23.30 -8.08
N LEU A 27 -21.94 -22.06 -8.04
CA LEU A 27 -21.84 -21.13 -9.16
C LEU A 27 -20.39 -20.82 -9.55
N ALA A 28 -19.50 -20.64 -8.58
CA ALA A 28 -18.11 -20.26 -8.82
C ALA A 28 -17.21 -21.45 -9.21
N TYR A 29 -17.42 -22.62 -8.61
CA TYR A 29 -16.50 -23.77 -8.69
C TYR A 29 -17.16 -25.05 -9.21
N SER A 30 -18.43 -25.02 -9.61
CA SER A 30 -19.21 -26.18 -10.05
C SER A 30 -19.28 -27.32 -9.01
N THR A 31 -19.12 -26.98 -7.73
CA THR A 31 -19.21 -27.91 -6.60
C THR A 31 -19.60 -27.16 -5.32
N ASP A 32 -20.35 -27.83 -4.45
CA ASP A 32 -20.70 -27.43 -3.09
C ASP A 32 -20.27 -28.51 -2.07
N ALA A 33 -19.33 -29.38 -2.45
CA ALA A 33 -18.92 -30.52 -1.63
C ALA A 33 -18.36 -30.11 -0.26
N HIS A 34 -17.67 -28.96 -0.21
CA HIS A 34 -17.13 -28.38 1.01
C HIS A 34 -17.50 -26.89 1.08
N VAL A 35 -18.30 -26.54 2.08
CA VAL A 35 -18.84 -25.19 2.27
C VAL A 35 -18.42 -24.62 3.62
N GLY A 36 -18.74 -23.36 3.86
CA GLY A 36 -18.43 -22.69 5.12
C GLY A 36 -19.11 -23.38 6.30
N ILE A 37 -18.49 -23.33 7.49
CA ILE A 37 -18.98 -24.04 8.69
C ILE A 37 -20.45 -23.73 8.99
N PHE A 38 -20.90 -22.49 8.78
CA PHE A 38 -22.28 -22.10 9.05
C PHE A 38 -23.32 -22.73 8.11
N TYR A 39 -22.88 -23.29 6.98
CA TYR A 39 -23.72 -23.99 6.01
C TYR A 39 -23.47 -25.51 6.01
N SER A 40 -22.37 -25.94 6.61
CA SER A 40 -22.00 -27.35 6.70
C SER A 40 -22.84 -28.11 7.76
N LYS A 41 -23.15 -29.38 7.51
CA LYS A 41 -23.76 -30.29 8.52
C LYS A 41 -22.68 -31.12 9.23
N GLY A 42 -21.67 -30.44 9.78
CA GLY A 42 -20.55 -31.08 10.48
C GLY A 42 -19.33 -31.37 9.61
N ASP A 43 -19.23 -30.75 8.43
CA ASP A 43 -18.04 -30.79 7.58
C ASP A 43 -17.12 -29.59 7.87
N PHE A 44 -15.88 -29.87 8.28
CA PHE A 44 -14.87 -28.86 8.59
C PHE A 44 -13.73 -28.80 7.57
N ASN A 45 -13.80 -29.56 6.47
CA ASN A 45 -12.71 -29.66 5.49
C ASN A 45 -12.30 -28.29 4.96
N LEU A 46 -13.26 -27.45 4.54
CA LEU A 46 -12.96 -26.12 4.04
C LEU A 46 -12.22 -25.26 5.08
N MET A 47 -12.72 -25.20 6.32
CA MET A 47 -12.08 -24.40 7.38
C MET A 47 -10.65 -24.89 7.68
N LEU A 48 -10.45 -26.21 7.78
CA LEU A 48 -9.12 -26.77 8.01
C LEU A 48 -8.17 -26.44 6.86
N CYS A 49 -8.64 -26.50 5.61
CA CYS A 49 -7.87 -26.04 4.45
C CYS A 49 -7.49 -24.56 4.55
N GLN A 50 -8.42 -23.68 4.95
CA GLN A 50 -8.13 -22.25 5.14
C GLN A 50 -7.06 -22.02 6.23
N ILE A 51 -7.14 -22.71 7.36
CA ILE A 51 -6.15 -22.64 8.44
C ILE A 51 -4.78 -23.14 7.97
N CYS A 52 -4.74 -24.31 7.31
CA CYS A 52 -3.51 -24.85 6.73
C CYS A 52 -2.89 -23.86 5.72
N GLY A 53 -3.72 -23.21 4.90
CA GLY A 53 -3.27 -22.16 3.98
C GLY A 53 -2.64 -20.97 4.69
N ILE A 54 -3.25 -20.48 5.78
CA ILE A 54 -2.67 -19.39 6.60
C ILE A 54 -1.32 -19.80 7.17
N LEU A 55 -1.23 -20.98 7.79
CA LEU A 55 0.01 -21.48 8.37
C LEU A 55 1.10 -21.68 7.32
N TRP A 56 0.73 -22.19 6.14
CA TRP A 56 1.64 -22.33 5.02
C TRP A 56 2.18 -20.99 4.54
N ILE A 57 1.32 -19.98 4.35
CA ILE A 57 1.74 -18.64 3.94
C ILE A 57 2.69 -18.02 4.97
N ILE A 58 2.36 -18.12 6.27
CA ILE A 58 3.23 -17.64 7.35
C ILE A 58 4.58 -18.34 7.30
N ALA A 59 4.58 -19.67 7.28
CA ALA A 59 5.81 -20.45 7.28
C ALA A 59 6.67 -20.14 6.04
N TRP A 60 6.07 -20.14 4.85
CA TRP A 60 6.75 -19.86 3.59
C TRP A 60 7.40 -18.47 3.59
N VAL A 61 6.63 -17.43 3.93
CA VAL A 61 7.13 -16.06 3.95
C VAL A 61 8.22 -15.90 5.01
N THR A 62 8.04 -16.44 6.21
CA THR A 62 9.05 -16.39 7.27
C THR A 62 10.34 -17.10 6.88
N VAL A 63 10.25 -18.33 6.35
CA VAL A 63 11.42 -19.14 5.97
C VAL A 63 12.25 -18.48 4.88
N ILE A 64 11.64 -17.73 3.96
CA ILE A 64 12.37 -17.05 2.88
C ILE A 64 12.84 -15.68 3.32
N MET A 65 11.96 -14.86 3.88
CA MET A 65 12.25 -13.44 4.13
C MET A 65 13.12 -13.23 5.36
N VAL A 66 13.01 -14.07 6.40
CA VAL A 66 13.86 -13.90 7.59
C VAL A 66 15.33 -14.12 7.23
N PRO A 67 15.75 -15.26 6.64
CA PRO A 67 17.15 -15.43 6.22
C PRO A 67 17.61 -14.36 5.23
N PHE A 68 16.74 -13.94 4.30
CA PHE A 68 17.06 -12.88 3.34
C PHE A 68 17.41 -11.56 4.06
N PHE A 69 16.56 -11.09 4.97
CA PHE A 69 16.84 -9.84 5.71
C PHE A 69 18.00 -9.99 6.69
N PHE A 70 18.18 -11.15 7.32
CA PHE A 70 19.37 -11.42 8.14
C PHE A 70 20.66 -11.37 7.30
N ALA A 71 20.65 -11.93 6.08
CA ALA A 71 21.80 -11.86 5.19
C ALA A 71 22.10 -10.42 4.75
N LEU A 72 21.08 -9.64 4.37
CA LEU A 72 21.24 -8.21 4.06
C LEU A 72 21.80 -7.44 5.25
N ASN A 73 21.35 -7.75 6.47
CA ASN A 73 21.84 -7.09 7.67
C ASN A 73 23.29 -7.46 7.96
N ALA A 74 23.66 -8.73 7.79
CA ALA A 74 25.02 -9.21 8.01
C ALA A 74 26.06 -8.55 7.08
N VAL A 75 25.65 -8.19 5.86
CA VAL A 75 26.51 -7.48 4.89
C VAL A 75 26.32 -5.96 4.92
N GLY A 76 25.57 -5.42 5.88
CA GLY A 76 25.38 -3.98 6.05
C GLY A 76 24.51 -3.30 4.97
N MET A 77 23.68 -4.06 4.25
CA MET A 77 22.80 -3.55 3.17
C MET A 77 21.31 -3.46 3.58
N PHE A 78 20.96 -3.80 4.82
CA PHE A 78 19.56 -3.84 5.23
C PHE A 78 18.96 -2.46 5.52
N ARG A 79 19.75 -1.53 6.05
CA ARG A 79 19.34 -0.17 6.41
C ARG A 79 20.48 0.80 6.13
N VAL A 80 20.13 2.04 5.77
CA VAL A 80 21.07 3.15 5.63
C VAL A 80 21.71 3.54 6.98
N ASP A 81 22.76 4.35 6.94
CA ASP A 81 23.39 4.90 8.13
C ASP A 81 22.41 5.83 8.90
N ALA A 82 22.60 5.94 10.22
CA ALA A 82 21.73 6.76 11.06
C ALA A 82 21.77 8.25 10.70
N LEU A 83 22.94 8.78 10.31
CA LEU A 83 23.07 10.16 9.87
C LEU A 83 22.36 10.36 8.53
N GLU A 84 22.43 9.37 7.64
CA GLU A 84 21.73 9.40 6.36
C GLU A 84 20.20 9.34 6.54
N GLU A 85 19.71 8.54 7.49
CA GLU A 85 18.30 8.51 7.88
C GLU A 85 17.84 9.85 8.48
N GLU A 86 18.68 10.52 9.28
CA GLU A 86 18.37 11.81 9.91
C GLU A 86 18.36 12.97 8.90
N VAL A 87 19.33 13.02 7.99
CA VAL A 87 19.40 14.05 6.93
C VAL A 87 18.30 13.84 5.89
N GLY A 88 17.91 12.59 5.64
CA GLY A 88 16.81 12.21 4.76
C GLY A 88 17.28 11.63 3.42
N LEU A 89 16.60 10.55 2.99
CA LEU A 89 16.94 9.76 1.80
C LEU A 89 16.80 10.55 0.49
N ASP A 90 15.94 11.56 0.45
CA ASP A 90 15.81 12.41 -0.74
C ASP A 90 17.09 13.23 -0.95
N ILE A 91 17.65 13.79 0.12
CA ILE A 91 18.89 14.55 0.06
C ILE A 91 20.07 13.61 -0.22
N SER A 92 20.14 12.48 0.48
CA SER A 92 21.30 11.57 0.39
C SER A 92 21.34 10.74 -0.90
N HIS A 93 20.19 10.22 -1.38
CA HIS A 93 20.12 9.35 -2.55
C HIS A 93 19.54 10.03 -3.80
N HIS A 94 18.72 11.07 -3.65
CA HIS A 94 18.03 11.74 -4.77
C HIS A 94 18.57 13.17 -5.03
N LYS A 95 19.59 13.60 -4.26
CA LYS A 95 20.33 14.87 -4.41
C LYS A 95 19.46 16.13 -4.34
N GLY A 96 18.29 16.05 -3.70
CA GLY A 96 17.37 17.17 -3.62
C GLY A 96 16.21 16.89 -2.67
N ALA A 97 15.46 17.93 -2.31
CA ALA A 97 14.24 17.77 -1.54
C ALA A 97 13.10 17.28 -2.44
N ALA A 98 12.20 16.44 -1.92
CA ALA A 98 10.98 16.04 -2.64
C ALA A 98 9.99 17.19 -2.87
N TYR A 99 10.14 18.28 -2.11
CA TYR A 99 9.32 19.48 -2.19
C TYR A 99 10.19 20.71 -2.31
N ASP A 100 9.64 21.75 -2.93
CA ASP A 100 10.25 23.06 -2.86
C ASP A 100 10.22 23.57 -1.41
N LEU A 101 11.42 23.73 -0.84
CA LEU A 101 11.61 24.27 0.51
C LEU A 101 11.80 25.79 0.51
N THR A 102 11.94 26.39 -0.67
CA THR A 102 11.83 27.83 -0.83
C THR A 102 10.35 28.15 -0.69
N GLY A 103 9.95 28.76 0.43
CA GLY A 103 8.56 29.12 0.68
C GLY A 103 7.98 29.97 -0.47
N PRO A 104 6.66 30.15 -0.53
CA PRO A 104 6.03 30.91 -1.60
C PRO A 104 6.65 32.31 -1.72
N SER A 105 6.81 32.80 -2.95
CA SER A 105 7.30 34.15 -3.17
C SER A 105 6.33 35.17 -2.55
N LYS A 106 6.82 36.36 -2.20
CA LYS A 106 5.94 37.40 -1.65
C LYS A 106 4.87 37.77 -2.67
N GLU A 107 5.23 37.76 -3.95
CA GLU A 107 4.35 38.03 -5.08
C GLU A 107 3.17 37.03 -5.12
N ASP A 108 3.45 35.73 -4.98
CA ASP A 108 2.40 34.70 -4.94
C ASP A 108 1.47 34.84 -3.72
N VAL A 109 2.04 35.21 -2.57
CA VAL A 109 1.27 35.45 -1.34
C VAL A 109 0.37 36.66 -1.51
N ASP A 110 0.89 37.76 -2.06
CA ASP A 110 0.13 39.00 -2.29
C ASP A 110 -0.99 38.77 -3.32
N GLU A 111 -0.73 38.02 -4.39
CA GLU A 111 -1.75 37.62 -5.36
C GLU A 111 -2.85 36.76 -4.72
N LEU A 112 -2.48 35.75 -3.92
CA LEU A 112 -3.45 34.91 -3.21
C LEU A 112 -4.36 35.76 -2.31
N VAL A 113 -3.79 36.72 -1.56
CA VAL A 113 -4.55 37.61 -0.67
C VAL A 113 -5.49 38.52 -1.48
N ALA A 114 -5.03 39.06 -2.61
CA ALA A 114 -5.86 39.86 -3.51
C ALA A 114 -7.01 39.04 -4.13
N ARG A 115 -6.75 37.81 -4.57
CA ARG A 115 -7.78 36.91 -5.11
C ARG A 115 -8.79 36.48 -4.03
N ARG A 116 -8.33 36.19 -2.81
CA ARG A 116 -9.21 35.78 -1.68
C ARG A 116 -10.14 36.91 -1.23
N SER A 117 -9.65 38.15 -1.26
CA SER A 117 -10.43 39.34 -0.89
C SER A 117 -11.46 39.73 -1.94
N THR A 118 -11.26 39.37 -3.22
CA THR A 118 -12.12 39.79 -4.34
C THR A 118 -13.04 38.68 -4.88
N ALA A 119 -12.65 37.40 -4.77
CA ALA A 119 -13.27 36.30 -5.51
C ALA A 119 -13.60 35.06 -4.66
N HIS A 120 -14.08 35.25 -3.42
CA HIS A 120 -14.45 34.16 -2.50
C HIS A 120 -15.30 33.07 -3.20
N GLY A 121 -14.67 31.94 -3.54
CA GLY A 121 -15.32 30.77 -4.15
C GLY A 121 -15.69 30.87 -5.64
N LYS A 122 -15.25 31.90 -6.39
CA LYS A 122 -15.61 32.09 -7.81
C LYS A 122 -14.41 32.13 -8.76
N VAL A 123 -13.51 31.17 -8.64
CA VAL A 123 -12.38 31.04 -9.59
C VAL A 123 -12.46 29.66 -10.25
N SER A 124 -12.63 29.65 -11.58
CA SER A 124 -12.46 28.45 -12.40
C SER A 124 -10.99 28.10 -12.49
N ALA A 125 -10.64 26.81 -12.38
CA ALA A 125 -9.26 26.34 -12.47
C ALA A 125 -8.57 26.85 -13.75
N PRO A 126 -7.28 27.22 -13.71
CA PRO A 126 -6.54 27.52 -14.92
C PRO A 126 -6.52 26.26 -15.78
N VAL A 127 -6.89 26.40 -17.06
CA VAL A 127 -6.67 25.35 -18.06
C VAL A 127 -5.15 25.19 -18.15
N ALA A 128 -4.65 23.97 -17.90
CA ALA A 128 -3.23 23.66 -18.00
C ALA A 128 -2.71 24.08 -19.38
N GLU A 129 -1.93 25.15 -19.42
CA GLU A 129 -1.22 25.57 -20.62
C GLU A 129 0.09 24.79 -20.70
N ALA A 130 0.29 24.21 -21.87
CA ALA A 130 1.20 23.14 -22.22
C ALA A 130 2.63 23.28 -21.67
N ALA A 131 3.19 22.13 -21.30
CA ALA A 131 4.61 21.86 -21.32
C ALA A 131 5.19 22.19 -22.70
N ALA A 132 5.78 23.38 -22.83
CA ALA A 132 6.49 23.82 -24.01
C ALA A 132 7.57 24.82 -23.58
N ASP A 133 8.62 24.33 -22.92
CA ASP A 133 9.91 25.05 -22.73
C ASP A 133 10.98 24.08 -22.16
N ALA A 134 11.08 22.86 -22.72
CA ALA A 134 12.11 21.88 -22.33
C ALA A 134 12.82 21.19 -23.51
N GLU A 135 12.80 21.81 -24.69
CA GLU A 135 13.61 21.40 -25.85
C GLU A 135 14.37 22.60 -26.44
N GLU A 136 15.21 23.26 -25.63
CA GLU A 136 16.30 24.08 -26.17
C GLU A 136 17.44 24.13 -25.15
N GLU A 137 18.18 23.03 -25.02
CA GLU A 137 19.63 23.00 -24.73
C GLU A 137 20.10 21.54 -24.70
N ALA A 138 20.52 21.05 -25.87
CA ALA A 138 21.32 19.84 -26.07
C ALA A 138 22.56 20.19 -26.90
#